data_AF-A0A533VNI7-F1
#
_entry.id   AF-A0A533VNI7-F1
#
_cell.length_a   1.000
_cell.length_b   1.000
_cell.length_c   1.000
_cell.angle_alpha   90.00
_cell.angle_beta   90.00
_cell.angle_gamma   90.00
#
_symmetry.space_group_name_H-M   'P 1'
#
loop_
_entity.id
_entity.type
_entity.pdbx_description
1 polymer ?
#
loop_
_entity_poly.entity_id
_entity_poly.type
_entity_poly.pdbx_seq_one_letter_code
_entity_poly.pdbx_strand_id
1 'polypeptide(L)'
;MRLSKDVDASRDIIASLEKHGFNKVRKGLVSVAIEKALLDIGNGPYDKVVEELHKRYNCYLTDCYEHPEYLKQILEELFGSSHKVIIYAIQKTLKEFSGQEQIARFLQLISK
;
A
#
# COMPACT_ATOMS: atom_id res chain seq x y z
N MET A 1 4.56 30.61 32.15
CA MET A 1 5.19 29.46 31.46
C MET A 1 4.32 28.19 31.42
N ARG A 2 2.99 28.27 31.59
CA ARG A 2 2.05 27.12 31.42
C ARG A 2 1.30 27.16 30.08
N LEU A 3 0.90 28.35 29.62
CA LEU A 3 0.18 28.55 28.35
C LEU A 3 0.90 28.02 27.08
N SER A 4 2.24 27.92 27.06
CA SER A 4 2.97 27.43 25.88
C SER A 4 2.84 25.91 25.69
N LYS A 5 2.78 25.12 26.77
CA LYS A 5 2.79 23.65 26.69
C LYS A 5 1.46 23.07 26.21
N ASP A 6 0.35 23.72 26.56
CA ASP A 6 -1.00 23.28 26.17
C ASP A 6 -1.30 23.56 24.68
N VAL A 7 -0.69 24.61 24.12
CA VAL A 7 -0.79 24.94 22.69
C VAL A 7 0.01 23.96 21.83
N ASP A 8 1.21 23.57 22.27
CA ASP A 8 2.05 22.59 21.57
C ASP A 8 1.38 21.20 21.51
N ALA A 9 0.80 20.73 22.62
CA ALA A 9 0.10 19.45 22.66
C ALA A 9 -1.13 19.42 21.72
N SER A 10 -1.88 20.52 21.64
CA SER A 10 -3.05 20.62 20.75
C SER A 10 -2.64 20.59 19.27
N ARG A 11 -1.51 21.22 18.93
CA ARG A 11 -0.95 21.21 17.57
C ARG A 11 -0.49 19.82 17.14
N ASP A 12 0.15 19.08 18.04
CA ASP A 12 0.61 17.70 17.78
C ASP A 12 -0.57 16.73 17.58
N ILE A 13 -1.67 16.93 18.30
CA ILE A 13 -2.91 16.16 18.12
C ILE A 13 -3.51 16.44 16.73
N ILE A 14 -3.62 17.70 16.33
CA ILE A 14 -4.15 18.08 15.01
C ILE A 14 -3.27 17.50 13.88
N ALA A 15 -1.95 17.64 13.98
CA ALA A 15 -1.01 17.08 13.00
C ALA A 15 -1.11 15.55 12.92
N SER A 16 -1.31 14.86 14.06
CA SER A 16 -1.59 13.43 14.07
C SER A 16 -2.90 13.11 13.37
N LEU A 17 -3.99 13.81 13.67
CA LEU A 17 -5.30 13.57 13.05
C LEU A 17 -5.27 13.76 11.53
N GLU A 18 -4.61 14.83 11.06
CA GLU A 18 -4.38 15.08 9.63
C GLU A 18 -3.58 13.93 8.99
N LYS A 19 -2.47 13.51 9.62
CA LYS A 19 -1.64 12.38 9.17
C LYS A 19 -2.44 11.07 9.06
N HIS A 20 -3.36 10.81 10.00
CA HIS A 20 -4.24 9.63 9.94
C HIS A 20 -5.21 9.70 8.75
N GLY A 21 -5.75 10.88 8.45
CA GLY A 21 -6.57 11.11 7.25
C GLY A 21 -5.81 10.80 5.96
N PHE A 22 -4.58 11.32 5.84
CA PHE A 22 -3.72 11.05 4.68
C PHE A 22 -3.35 9.58 4.53
N ASN A 23 -3.20 8.83 5.62
CA ASN A 23 -2.94 7.39 5.56
C ASN A 23 -4.11 6.60 4.96
N LYS A 24 -5.36 6.95 5.27
CA LYS A 24 -6.54 6.29 4.66
C LYS A 24 -6.56 6.49 3.14
N VAL A 25 -6.27 7.71 2.67
CA VAL A 25 -6.18 8.02 1.24
C VAL A 25 -5.08 7.20 0.56
N ARG A 26 -3.90 7.10 1.18
CA ARG A 26 -2.78 6.31 0.64
C ARG A 26 -3.09 4.82 0.57
N LYS A 27 -3.72 4.25 1.61
CA LYS A 27 -4.19 2.86 1.59
C LYS A 27 -5.13 2.60 0.41
N GLY A 28 -6.12 3.47 0.23
CA GLY A 28 -7.05 3.36 -0.90
C GLY A 28 -6.34 3.46 -2.24
N LEU A 29 -5.44 4.44 -2.40
CA LEU A 29 -4.66 4.62 -3.61
C LEU A 29 -3.79 3.40 -3.95
N VAL A 30 -3.09 2.84 -2.95
CA VAL A 30 -2.28 1.62 -3.13
C VAL A 30 -3.16 0.42 -3.47
N SER A 31 -4.29 0.25 -2.78
CA SER A 31 -5.25 -0.82 -3.07
C SER A 31 -5.72 -0.77 -4.52
N VAL A 32 -6.14 0.41 -5.00
CA VAL A 32 -6.59 0.62 -6.38
C VAL A 32 -5.45 0.37 -7.38
N ALA A 33 -4.22 0.77 -7.06
CA ALA A 33 -3.08 0.51 -7.94
C ALA A 33 -2.77 -0.99 -8.07
N ILE A 34 -2.87 -1.75 -6.98
CA ILE A 34 -2.70 -3.21 -6.99
C ILE A 34 -3.83 -3.88 -7.77
N GLU A 35 -5.08 -3.53 -7.44
CA GLU A 35 -6.28 -4.05 -8.11
C GLU A 35 -6.20 -3.82 -9.62
N LYS A 36 -5.90 -2.59 -10.04
CA LYS A 36 -5.74 -2.26 -11.46
C LYS A 36 -4.64 -3.11 -12.11
N ALA A 37 -3.48 -3.22 -11.50
CA ALA A 37 -2.35 -3.97 -12.08
C ALA A 37 -2.69 -5.46 -12.28
N LEU A 38 -3.48 -6.05 -11.39
CA LEU A 38 -3.93 -7.43 -11.50
C LEU A 38 -5.04 -7.59 -12.54
N LEU A 39 -6.05 -6.70 -12.52
CA LEU A 39 -7.18 -6.73 -13.46
C LEU A 39 -6.77 -6.41 -14.90
N ASP A 40 -5.72 -5.60 -15.11
CA ASP A 40 -5.13 -5.37 -16.43
C ASP A 40 -4.59 -6.68 -17.06
N ILE A 41 -4.22 -7.67 -16.24
CA ILE A 41 -3.85 -9.02 -16.70
C ILE A 41 -5.12 -9.87 -16.86
N GLY A 42 -6.03 -9.79 -15.90
CA GLY A 42 -7.37 -10.36 -15.96
C GLY A 42 -7.96 -10.67 -14.59
N ASN A 43 -9.25 -11.06 -14.57
CA ASN A 43 -9.96 -11.37 -13.33
C ASN A 43 -9.34 -12.56 -12.58
N GLY A 44 -8.89 -13.61 -13.29
CA GLY A 44 -8.29 -14.79 -12.66
C GLY A 44 -7.05 -14.49 -11.80
N PRO A 45 -6.05 -13.75 -12.30
CA PRO A 45 -4.95 -13.24 -11.49
C PRO A 45 -5.38 -12.44 -10.26
N TYR A 46 -6.36 -11.55 -10.41
CA TYR A 46 -6.90 -10.75 -9.32
C TYR A 46 -7.53 -11.64 -8.24
N ASP A 47 -8.46 -12.52 -8.63
CA ASP A 47 -9.20 -13.40 -7.72
C ASP A 47 -8.24 -14.28 -6.92
N LYS A 48 -7.22 -14.87 -7.57
CA LYS A 48 -6.21 -15.72 -6.91
C LYS A 48 -5.40 -14.96 -5.86
N VAL A 49 -5.00 -13.72 -6.14
CA VAL A 49 -4.21 -12.92 -5.19
C VAL A 49 -5.05 -12.55 -3.98
N VAL A 50 -6.31 -12.12 -4.20
CA VAL A 50 -7.24 -11.78 -3.12
C VAL A 50 -7.56 -13.00 -2.27
N GLU A 51 -7.80 -14.15 -2.88
CA GLU A 51 -8.05 -15.41 -2.19
C GLU A 51 -6.86 -15.82 -1.32
N GLU A 52 -5.64 -15.79 -1.86
CA GLU A 52 -4.44 -16.18 -1.12
C GLU A 52 -4.07 -15.19 0.00
N LEU A 53 -4.31 -13.88 -0.19
CA LEU A 53 -4.16 -12.87 0.87
C LEU A 53 -5.10 -13.15 2.04
N HIS A 54 -6.37 -13.40 1.74
CA HIS A 54 -7.37 -13.68 2.75
C HIS A 54 -7.09 -15.02 3.47
N LYS A 55 -6.78 -16.06 2.70
CA LYS A 55 -6.53 -17.40 3.24
C LYS A 55 -5.31 -17.49 4.16
N ARG A 56 -4.22 -16.80 3.83
CA ARG A 56 -2.95 -16.92 4.58
C ARG A 56 -2.81 -15.91 5.69
N TYR A 57 -3.32 -14.70 5.49
CA TYR A 57 -3.06 -13.57 6.38
C TYR A 57 -4.34 -12.93 6.92
N ASN A 58 -5.53 -13.36 6.47
CA ASN A 58 -6.80 -12.69 6.74
C ASN A 58 -6.76 -11.19 6.36
N CYS A 59 -6.06 -10.89 5.26
CA CYS A 59 -5.82 -9.54 4.77
C CYS A 59 -6.57 -9.27 3.46
N TYR A 60 -6.85 -7.99 3.22
CA TYR A 60 -7.36 -7.44 1.98
C TYR A 60 -6.29 -6.59 1.27
N LEU A 61 -6.54 -6.20 0.02
CA LEU A 61 -5.60 -5.35 -0.76
C LEU A 61 -5.25 -4.03 -0.06
N THR A 62 -6.18 -3.46 0.71
CA THR A 62 -5.94 -2.24 1.49
C THR A 62 -4.91 -2.44 2.60
N ASP A 63 -4.79 -3.66 3.12
CA ASP A 63 -3.85 -3.99 4.20
C ASP A 63 -2.42 -4.17 3.66
N CYS A 64 -2.27 -4.43 2.36
CA CYS A 64 -0.96 -4.53 1.72
C CYS A 64 -0.16 -3.22 1.78
N TYR A 65 -0.80 -2.07 2.01
CA TYR A 65 -0.09 -0.82 2.28
C TYR A 65 0.74 -0.89 3.57
N GLU A 66 0.22 -1.57 4.60
CA GLU A 66 0.89 -1.75 5.89
C GLU A 66 1.78 -2.99 5.89
N HIS A 67 1.38 -4.02 5.14
CA HIS A 67 2.05 -5.31 5.00
C HIS A 67 2.44 -5.61 3.54
N PRO A 68 3.32 -4.79 2.93
CA PRO A 68 3.75 -4.99 1.53
C PRO A 68 4.44 -6.34 1.29
N GLU A 69 5.06 -6.91 2.33
CA GLU A 69 5.71 -8.22 2.28
C GLU A 69 4.74 -9.36 1.93
N TYR A 70 3.48 -9.28 2.37
CA TYR A 70 2.47 -10.32 2.07
C TYR A 70 2.10 -10.30 0.59
N LEU A 71 1.91 -9.09 0.04
CA LEU A 71 1.66 -8.92 -1.39
C LEU A 71 2.83 -9.45 -2.20
N LYS A 72 4.06 -9.03 -1.86
CA LYS A 72 5.27 -9.44 -2.58
C LYS A 72 5.37 -10.98 -2.61
N GLN A 73 5.27 -11.62 -1.44
CA GLN A 73 5.39 -13.07 -1.32
C GLN A 73 4.34 -13.79 -2.20
N ILE A 74 3.08 -13.37 -2.14
CA ILE A 74 2.01 -13.99 -2.95
C ILE A 74 2.26 -13.78 -4.44
N LEU A 75 2.69 -12.58 -4.86
CA LEU A 75 2.98 -12.33 -6.27
C LEU A 75 4.15 -13.19 -6.78
N GLU A 76 5.23 -13.31 -6.00
CA GLU A 76 6.38 -14.15 -6.32
C GLU A 76 6.00 -15.62 -6.46
N GLU A 77 5.21 -16.15 -5.52
CA GLU A 77 4.80 -17.55 -5.53
C GLU A 77 3.82 -17.88 -6.67
N LEU A 78 2.84 -17.00 -6.94
CA LEU A 78 1.82 -17.26 -7.95
C LEU A 78 2.30 -17.03 -9.38
N PHE A 79 3.18 -16.05 -9.59
CA PHE A 79 3.56 -15.61 -10.94
C PHE A 79 5.04 -15.88 -11.26
N GLY A 80 5.81 -16.45 -10.33
CA GLY A 80 7.24 -16.71 -10.52
C GLY A 80 7.94 -15.43 -10.97
N SER A 81 8.82 -15.50 -11.98
CA SER A 81 9.53 -14.29 -12.47
C SER A 81 8.61 -13.22 -13.08
N SER A 82 7.39 -13.57 -13.51
CA SER A 82 6.44 -12.63 -14.11
C SER A 82 5.85 -11.65 -13.10
N HIS A 83 5.99 -11.90 -11.79
CA HIS A 83 5.57 -10.98 -10.74
C HIS A 83 6.19 -9.57 -10.90
N LYS A 84 7.39 -9.49 -11.48
CA LYS A 84 8.08 -8.22 -11.75
C LYS A 84 7.29 -7.30 -12.69
N VAL A 85 6.51 -7.87 -13.61
CA VAL A 85 5.64 -7.10 -14.52
C VAL A 85 4.48 -6.46 -13.73
N ILE A 86 3.92 -7.18 -12.76
CA ILE A 86 2.87 -6.68 -11.87
C ILE A 86 3.41 -5.56 -10.99
N ILE A 87 4.56 -5.77 -10.34
CA ILE A 87 5.23 -4.73 -9.54
C ILE A 87 5.50 -3.48 -10.39
N TYR A 88 5.99 -3.65 -11.61
CA TYR A 88 6.23 -2.54 -12.52
C TYR A 88 4.94 -1.76 -12.86
N ALA A 89 3.81 -2.46 -13.07
CA ALA A 89 2.52 -1.81 -13.30
C ALA A 89 2.02 -1.03 -12.08
N ILE A 90 2.21 -1.57 -10.87
CA ILE A 90 1.92 -0.88 -9.60
C ILE A 90 2.78 0.38 -9.48
N GLN A 91 4.10 0.27 -9.68
CA GLN A 91 5.05 1.39 -9.65
C GLN A 91 4.66 2.48 -10.66
N LYS A 92 4.28 2.10 -11.88
CA LYS A 92 3.87 3.04 -12.93
C LYS A 92 2.62 3.82 -12.50
N THR A 93 1.65 3.14 -11.88
CA THR A 93 0.42 3.76 -11.37
C THR A 93 0.69 4.73 -10.22
N LEU A 94 1.66 4.40 -9.35
CA LEU A 94 2.00 5.22 -8.17
C LEU A 94 3.12 6.23 -8.42
N LYS A 95 3.62 6.35 -9.65
CA LYS A 95 4.80 7.17 -9.98
C LYS A 95 4.69 8.62 -9.53
N GLU A 96 3.54 9.26 -9.76
CA GLU A 96 3.29 10.66 -9.40
C GLU A 96 3.29 10.89 -7.88
N PHE A 97 3.08 9.83 -7.10
CA PHE A 97 3.05 9.87 -5.65
C PHE A 97 4.35 9.39 -4.99
N SER A 98 5.35 9.00 -5.79
CA SER A 98 6.64 8.50 -5.31
C SER A 98 7.45 9.50 -4.48
N GLY A 99 7.13 10.81 -4.56
CA GLY A 99 7.70 11.82 -3.67
C GLY A 99 7.18 11.76 -2.23
N GLN A 100 6.09 11.02 -1.99
CA GLN A 100 5.59 10.77 -0.64
C GLN A 100 6.36 9.61 -0.02
N GLU A 101 7.09 9.88 1.06
CA GLU A 101 7.97 8.93 1.74
C GLU A 101 7.29 7.57 2.02
N GLN A 102 6.04 7.58 2.46
CA GLN A 102 5.33 6.34 2.80
C GLN A 102 5.01 5.48 1.57
N ILE A 103 4.66 6.11 0.44
CA ILE A 103 4.45 5.40 -0.84
C ILE A 103 5.79 4.92 -1.40
N ALA A 104 6.84 5.76 -1.33
CA ALA A 104 8.18 5.35 -1.72
C ALA A 104 8.66 4.11 -0.94
N ARG A 105 8.42 4.07 0.37
CA ARG A 105 8.73 2.93 1.23
C ARG A 105 7.95 1.68 0.81
N PHE A 106 6.64 1.80 0.56
CA PHE A 106 5.82 0.71 0.05
C PHE A 106 6.41 0.14 -1.26
N LEU A 107 6.68 1.02 -2.23
CA LEU A 107 7.25 0.63 -3.53
C LEU A 107 8.61 -0.07 -3.38
N GLN A 108 9.48 0.42 -2.52
CA GLN A 108 10.76 -0.23 -2.23
C GLN A 108 10.58 -1.63 -1.66
N LEU A 109 9.64 -1.82 -0.73
CA LEU A 109 9.43 -3.11 -0.05
C LEU A 109 8.89 -4.18 -1.01
N ILE A 110 7.97 -3.82 -1.91
CA ILE A 110 7.45 -4.78 -2.90
C ILE A 110 8.44 -5.08 -4.03
N SER A 111 9.48 -4.27 -4.21
CA SER A 111 10.44 -4.37 -5.32
C SER A 111 11.81 -4.96 -4.94
N LYS A 112 12.07 -5.09 -3.64
CA LYS A 112 13.17 -5.92 -3.12
C LYS A 112 12.94 -7.37 -3.52
#